data_AF-A0A2V8KFU5-F1
#
_entry.id   AF-A0A2V8KFU5-F1
#
_cell.length_a   1.000
_cell.length_b   1.000
_cell.length_c   1.000
_cell.angle_alpha   90.00
_cell.angle_beta   90.00
_cell.angle_gamma   90.00
#
_symmetry.space_group_name_H-M   'P 1'
#
loop_
_entity.id
_entity.type
_entity.pdbx_description
1 polymer ?
#
loop_
_entity_poly.entity_id
_entity_poly.type
_entity_poly.pdbx_seq_one_letter_code
_entity_poly.pdbx_strand_id
1 'polypeptide(L)'
;GTIQEAGWIVGELVVVILSGALGGYLAWMALQILPDGPVNNFAVYYGAFAIPVFLSLFLLAATLFVGLSGRFTDDEDREWWARSGGWTLMVSTVWGIIAALVLFVAEWVSTFHTLLGMISSGVVVNWLGFSSKSAANAKEKAQGDWTNRIPDIALLLAAPVFAALMIIVLSWTTGELFRLASLYVFGATLIDSNILDTTDVGRIVLLAIFLALVSAVFAWFININRFSLHALYRNRIVRAYLGASNADRKPNVFTGFDPNDNQAMCSLGTKPLHTVNIALNLVGGKELAWQQRKAESFTVTALHAGNRYLGYRRSSEYGSKITLGTAVAISGAAASPNMGYHSSPAITFLLTLFNIRLGWWLGNPAKSAFMDASPGFALGPLLAEAFGLTNSERRFVNLSDGGHFENLGLYEMVLRRCHFIVVSDAGRDEDCAFEDLGNAIRKIRIDTGIPITIDKMLILPRKRSEDQRQKTPKYCAIGRIQYSEIDGADLPEKQRKELDGILIYVKPSLVGDEPIDIYNYAATNQMFPHESTGDQWFSESQFESYRMLGLHTIEWIYQQQGEMPEEVPLVGSRDLGTFLTRATTYVDRETKDAAEYPVSTNVKT
;
A
#
# COMPACT_ATOMS: atom_id res chain seq x y z
N GLY A 1 -7.76 -32.01 -16.62
CA GLY A 1 -9.00 -31.25 -16.41
C GLY A 1 -9.91 -32.00 -15.46
N THR A 2 -10.62 -33.00 -15.98
CA THR A 2 -11.84 -33.58 -15.36
C THR A 2 -11.71 -34.21 -13.96
N ILE A 3 -10.60 -34.85 -13.58
CA ILE A 3 -10.46 -35.46 -12.23
C ILE A 3 -10.11 -34.41 -11.16
N GLN A 4 -9.24 -33.44 -11.48
CA GLN A 4 -8.98 -32.29 -10.61
C GLN A 4 -10.23 -31.42 -10.48
N GLU A 5 -10.99 -31.28 -11.58
CA GLU A 5 -12.27 -30.57 -11.61
C GLU A 5 -13.33 -31.23 -10.71
N ALA A 6 -13.46 -32.55 -10.76
CA ALA A 6 -14.39 -33.26 -9.88
C ALA A 6 -13.97 -33.19 -8.39
N GLY A 7 -12.67 -33.23 -8.10
CA GLY A 7 -12.14 -33.20 -6.74
C GLY A 7 -12.41 -31.89 -6.00
N TRP A 8 -12.35 -30.73 -6.68
CA TRP A 8 -12.62 -29.45 -6.03
C TRP A 8 -14.11 -29.24 -5.78
N ILE A 9 -15.00 -29.66 -6.69
CA ILE A 9 -16.45 -29.56 -6.49
C ILE A 9 -16.89 -30.33 -5.24
N VAL A 10 -16.34 -31.53 -5.04
CA VAL A 10 -16.60 -32.32 -3.83
C VAL A 10 -16.04 -31.64 -2.59
N GLY A 11 -14.82 -31.09 -2.67
CA GLY A 11 -14.20 -30.36 -1.57
C GLY A 11 -15.00 -29.11 -1.17
N GLU A 12 -15.43 -28.32 -2.14
CA GLU A 12 -16.26 -27.14 -1.92
C GLU A 12 -17.62 -27.52 -1.32
N LEU A 13 -18.29 -28.54 -1.85
CA LEU A 13 -19.56 -29.03 -1.30
C LEU A 13 -19.44 -29.42 0.18
N VAL A 14 -18.35 -30.10 0.55
CA VAL A 14 -18.05 -30.43 1.96
C VAL A 14 -17.90 -29.16 2.78
N VAL A 15 -17.17 -28.15 2.29
CA VAL A 15 -16.99 -26.87 2.98
C VAL A 15 -18.31 -26.12 3.13
N VAL A 16 -19.19 -26.14 2.12
CA VAL A 16 -20.56 -25.56 2.20
C VAL A 16 -21.36 -26.25 3.29
N ILE A 17 -21.38 -27.58 3.32
CA ILE A 17 -22.14 -28.35 4.32
C ILE A 17 -21.62 -28.05 5.73
N LEU A 18 -20.29 -28.05 5.92
CA LEU A 18 -19.68 -27.81 7.24
C LEU A 18 -19.91 -26.37 7.72
N SER A 19 -19.73 -25.37 6.85
CA SER A 19 -19.98 -23.97 7.19
C SER A 19 -21.46 -23.68 7.46
N GLY A 20 -22.37 -24.29 6.68
CA GLY A 20 -23.81 -24.21 6.90
C GLY A 20 -24.24 -24.89 8.20
N ALA A 21 -23.71 -26.08 8.50
CA ALA A 21 -23.97 -26.77 9.76
C ALA A 21 -23.48 -25.96 10.97
N LEU A 22 -22.30 -25.34 10.87
CA LEU A 22 -21.80 -24.44 11.91
C LEU A 22 -22.69 -23.21 12.06
N GLY A 23 -23.11 -22.58 10.95
CA GLY A 23 -24.03 -21.45 10.97
C GLY A 23 -25.35 -21.80 11.66
N GLY A 24 -25.92 -22.96 11.35
CA GLY A 24 -27.12 -23.49 12.00
C GLY A 24 -26.91 -23.76 13.49
N TYR A 25 -25.77 -24.33 13.87
CA TYR A 25 -25.41 -24.58 15.27
C TYR A 25 -25.24 -23.28 16.06
N LEU A 26 -24.58 -22.27 15.48
CA LEU A 26 -24.41 -20.96 16.12
C LEU A 26 -25.75 -20.23 16.26
N ALA A 27 -26.65 -20.35 15.27
CA ALA A 27 -28.01 -19.83 15.37
C ALA A 27 -28.81 -20.53 16.47
N TRP A 28 -28.71 -21.86 16.56
CA TRP A 28 -29.31 -22.63 17.64
C TRP A 28 -28.78 -22.21 19.02
N MET A 29 -27.45 -22.07 19.17
CA MET A 29 -26.84 -21.55 20.41
C MET A 29 -27.34 -20.16 20.76
N ALA A 30 -27.42 -19.24 19.78
CA ALA A 30 -27.93 -17.90 20.02
C ALA A 30 -29.37 -17.90 20.52
N LEU A 31 -30.20 -18.85 20.06
CA LEU A 31 -31.57 -19.04 20.56
C LEU A 31 -31.59 -19.57 22.01
N GLN A 32 -30.64 -20.45 22.39
CA GLN A 32 -30.53 -20.92 23.78
C GLN A 32 -30.07 -19.82 24.75
N ILE A 33 -29.42 -18.76 24.24
CA ILE A 33 -29.01 -17.61 25.06
C ILE A 33 -30.20 -16.71 25.44
N LEU A 34 -31.27 -16.75 24.64
CA LEU A 34 -32.45 -15.95 24.92
C LEU A 34 -33.15 -16.46 26.20
N PRO A 35 -33.61 -15.57 27.08
CA PRO A 35 -34.18 -15.99 28.36
C PRO A 35 -35.46 -16.82 28.17
N ASP A 36 -35.61 -17.86 28.98
CA ASP A 36 -36.85 -18.65 29.03
C ASP A 36 -38.01 -17.78 29.53
N GLY A 37 -38.91 -17.39 28.62
CA GLY A 37 -40.06 -16.57 28.93
C GLY A 37 -40.87 -16.18 27.68
N PRO A 38 -42.06 -15.59 27.85
CA PRO A 38 -42.81 -15.07 26.72
C PRO A 38 -41.97 -14.03 25.96
N VAL A 39 -41.91 -14.12 24.63
CA VAL A 39 -41.20 -13.15 23.76
C VAL A 39 -41.56 -11.69 24.10
N ASN A 40 -42.77 -11.48 24.62
CA ASN A 40 -43.26 -10.17 25.07
C ASN A 40 -42.35 -9.48 26.10
N ASN A 41 -41.65 -10.24 26.94
CA ASN A 41 -40.75 -9.70 27.97
C ASN A 41 -39.46 -9.10 27.38
N PHE A 42 -39.10 -9.48 26.15
CA PHE A 42 -37.89 -9.02 25.46
C PHE A 42 -38.21 -8.48 24.05
N ALA A 43 -39.47 -8.16 23.77
CA ALA A 43 -39.94 -7.79 22.43
C ALA A 43 -39.17 -6.60 21.84
N VAL A 44 -38.78 -5.64 22.68
CA VAL A 44 -37.97 -4.47 22.31
C VAL A 44 -36.56 -4.88 21.85
N TYR A 45 -35.87 -5.70 22.65
CA TYR A 45 -34.54 -6.22 22.31
C TYR A 45 -34.58 -7.14 21.09
N TYR A 46 -35.59 -8.01 21.00
CA TYR A 46 -35.81 -8.90 19.88
C TYR A 46 -36.02 -8.11 18.58
N GLY A 47 -36.91 -7.11 18.58
CA GLY A 47 -37.15 -6.24 17.42
C GLY A 47 -35.91 -5.46 16.99
N ALA A 48 -35.07 -5.03 17.94
CA ALA A 48 -33.86 -4.28 17.65
C ALA A 48 -32.70 -5.14 17.12
N PHE A 49 -32.44 -6.29 17.76
CA PHE A 49 -31.19 -7.01 17.58
C PHE A 49 -31.32 -8.38 16.92
N ALA A 50 -32.52 -8.95 16.77
CA ALA A 50 -32.67 -10.27 16.14
C ALA A 50 -32.15 -10.30 14.70
N ILE A 51 -32.50 -9.28 13.89
CA ILE A 51 -32.01 -9.17 12.50
C ILE A 51 -30.49 -8.96 12.47
N PRO A 52 -29.90 -7.99 13.20
CA PRO A 52 -28.46 -7.83 13.25
C PRO A 52 -27.69 -9.07 13.69
N VAL A 53 -28.17 -9.76 14.73
CA VAL A 53 -27.55 -10.99 15.23
C VAL A 53 -27.63 -12.09 14.18
N PHE A 54 -28.80 -12.33 13.59
CA PHE A 54 -28.97 -13.35 12.55
C PHE A 54 -28.07 -13.10 11.34
N LEU A 55 -28.03 -11.86 10.84
CA LEU A 55 -27.15 -11.49 9.73
C LEU A 55 -25.67 -11.62 10.10
N SER A 56 -25.29 -11.31 11.33
CA SER A 56 -23.90 -11.46 11.80
C SER A 56 -23.48 -12.93 11.89
N LEU A 57 -24.37 -13.81 12.33
CA LEU A 57 -24.13 -15.26 12.34
C LEU A 57 -23.98 -15.82 10.93
N PHE A 58 -24.82 -15.37 9.99
CA PHE A 58 -24.69 -15.71 8.58
C PHE A 58 -23.36 -15.21 8.01
N LEU A 59 -22.96 -13.97 8.29
CA LEU A 59 -21.67 -13.41 7.88
C LEU A 59 -20.49 -14.18 8.45
N LEU A 60 -20.57 -14.66 9.69
CA LEU A 60 -19.54 -15.48 10.30
C LEU A 60 -19.41 -16.83 9.58
N ALA A 61 -20.53 -17.50 9.30
CA ALA A 61 -20.54 -18.75 8.54
C ALA A 61 -20.02 -18.55 7.10
N ALA A 62 -20.42 -17.47 6.43
CA ALA A 62 -19.94 -17.11 5.10
C ALA A 62 -18.44 -16.79 5.10
N THR A 63 -17.93 -16.10 6.12
CA THR A 63 -16.50 -15.80 6.28
C THR A 63 -15.69 -17.08 6.44
N LEU A 64 -16.20 -18.04 7.22
CA LEU A 64 -15.57 -19.35 7.36
C LEU A 64 -15.56 -20.11 6.02
N PHE A 65 -16.68 -20.10 5.30
CA PHE A 65 -16.79 -20.70 3.98
C PHE A 65 -15.74 -20.11 3.02
N VAL A 66 -15.67 -18.78 2.91
CA VAL A 66 -14.69 -18.08 2.05
C VAL A 66 -13.25 -18.41 2.46
N GLY A 67 -12.97 -18.46 3.76
CA GLY A 67 -11.65 -18.85 4.29
C GLY A 67 -11.23 -20.26 3.90
N LEU A 68 -12.11 -21.24 4.09
CA LEU A 68 -11.85 -22.65 3.81
C LEU A 68 -11.84 -22.98 2.31
N SER A 69 -12.67 -22.30 1.52
CA SER A 69 -12.71 -22.42 0.05
C SER A 69 -11.63 -21.58 -0.65
N GLY A 70 -10.80 -20.82 0.09
CA GLY A 70 -9.84 -19.85 -0.45
C GLY A 70 -8.77 -20.40 -1.42
N ARG A 71 -8.56 -21.72 -1.42
CA ARG A 71 -7.68 -22.41 -2.39
C ARG A 71 -8.35 -22.71 -3.73
N PHE A 72 -9.68 -22.69 -3.77
CA PHE A 72 -10.49 -23.08 -4.92
C PHE A 72 -11.28 -21.91 -5.52
N THR A 73 -11.45 -20.83 -4.75
CA THR A 73 -12.11 -19.60 -5.21
C THR A 73 -11.13 -18.68 -5.91
N ASP A 74 -11.64 -17.93 -6.87
CA ASP A 74 -10.88 -16.90 -7.57
C ASP A 74 -11.07 -15.52 -6.93
N ASP A 75 -10.28 -14.54 -7.37
CA ASP A 75 -10.34 -13.20 -6.82
C ASP A 75 -11.70 -12.50 -7.07
N GLU A 76 -12.44 -12.92 -8.10
CA GLU A 76 -13.79 -12.44 -8.41
C GLU A 76 -14.84 -12.94 -7.42
N ASP A 77 -14.83 -14.25 -7.12
CA ASP A 77 -15.75 -14.84 -6.14
C ASP A 77 -15.58 -14.15 -4.80
N ARG A 78 -14.32 -13.90 -4.43
CA ARG A 78 -13.97 -13.25 -3.17
C ARG A 78 -14.42 -11.80 -3.13
N GLU A 79 -14.27 -11.06 -4.22
CA GLU A 79 -14.78 -9.69 -4.32
C GLU A 79 -16.32 -9.66 -4.23
N TRP A 80 -16.99 -10.60 -4.89
CA TRP A 80 -18.44 -10.73 -4.82
C TRP A 80 -18.90 -11.00 -3.39
N TRP A 81 -18.29 -11.98 -2.71
CA TRP A 81 -18.57 -12.30 -1.31
C TRP A 81 -18.25 -11.14 -0.36
N ALA A 82 -17.13 -10.44 -0.58
CA ALA A 82 -16.76 -9.27 0.21
C ALA A 82 -17.77 -8.13 0.04
N ARG A 83 -18.24 -7.88 -1.19
CA ARG A 83 -19.24 -6.84 -1.47
C ARG A 83 -20.61 -7.19 -0.92
N SER A 84 -21.05 -8.44 -1.09
CA SER A 84 -22.29 -8.95 -0.50
C SER A 84 -22.27 -8.88 1.03
N GLY A 85 -21.13 -9.28 1.63
CA GLY A 85 -20.89 -9.18 3.07
C GLY A 85 -20.92 -7.74 3.57
N GLY A 86 -20.32 -6.80 2.83
CA GLY A 86 -20.34 -5.38 3.13
C GLY A 86 -21.75 -4.78 3.12
N TRP A 87 -22.57 -5.10 2.10
CA TRP A 87 -23.98 -4.67 2.06
C TRP A 87 -24.79 -5.24 3.22
N THR A 88 -24.61 -6.53 3.52
CA THR A 88 -25.29 -7.20 4.62
C THR A 88 -24.91 -6.59 5.97
N LEU A 89 -23.63 -6.31 6.18
CA LEU A 89 -23.13 -5.65 7.39
C LEU A 89 -23.70 -4.23 7.50
N MET A 90 -23.71 -3.46 6.42
CA MET A 90 -24.30 -2.12 6.40
C MET A 90 -25.79 -2.15 6.76
N VAL A 91 -26.57 -3.05 6.17
CA VAL A 91 -28.00 -3.21 6.51
C VAL A 91 -28.17 -3.60 7.97
N SER A 92 -27.38 -4.56 8.46
CA SER A 92 -27.37 -4.99 9.87
C SER A 92 -27.07 -3.82 10.82
N THR A 93 -26.03 -3.04 10.54
CA THR A 93 -25.62 -1.89 11.36
C THR A 93 -26.65 -0.76 11.31
N VAL A 94 -27.14 -0.39 10.13
CA VAL A 94 -28.16 0.66 9.97
C VAL A 94 -29.45 0.26 10.67
N TRP A 95 -29.88 -1.00 10.54
CA TRP A 95 -31.03 -1.53 11.27
C TRP A 95 -30.82 -1.40 12.78
N GLY A 96 -29.69 -1.89 13.29
CA GLY A 96 -29.37 -1.83 14.72
C GLY A 96 -29.37 -0.40 15.25
N ILE A 97 -28.78 0.55 14.52
CA ILE A 97 -28.77 1.97 14.90
C ILE A 97 -30.18 2.55 14.90
N ILE A 98 -30.95 2.37 13.82
CA ILE A 98 -32.30 2.93 13.72
C ILE A 98 -33.22 2.31 14.78
N ALA A 99 -33.17 0.99 14.97
CA ALA A 99 -34.00 0.33 15.97
C ALA A 99 -33.58 0.71 17.39
N ALA A 100 -32.27 0.86 17.66
CA ALA A 100 -31.79 1.38 18.93
C ALA A 100 -32.32 2.80 19.19
N LEU A 101 -32.25 3.67 18.19
CA LEU A 101 -32.80 5.02 18.27
C LEU A 101 -34.32 4.98 18.51
N VAL A 102 -35.11 4.27 17.70
CA VAL A 102 -36.57 4.31 17.83
C VAL A 102 -37.05 3.69 19.13
N LEU A 103 -36.50 2.55 19.53
CA LEU A 103 -37.03 1.75 20.63
C LEU A 103 -36.45 2.11 21.99
N PHE A 104 -35.21 2.60 22.04
CA PHE A 104 -34.55 2.93 23.29
C PHE A 104 -34.40 4.43 23.53
N VAL A 105 -34.71 5.32 22.56
CA VAL A 105 -34.61 6.78 22.78
C VAL A 105 -35.41 7.24 23.99
N ALA A 106 -36.57 6.68 24.30
CA ALA A 106 -37.33 7.10 25.49
C ALA A 106 -36.57 6.79 26.81
N GLU A 107 -36.00 5.59 26.92
CA GLU A 107 -35.16 5.19 28.05
C GLU A 107 -33.85 6.00 28.09
N TRP A 108 -33.24 6.22 26.92
CA TRP A 108 -32.00 6.97 26.79
C TRP A 108 -32.21 8.42 27.12
N VAL A 109 -33.30 9.06 26.68
CA VAL A 109 -33.65 10.44 27.01
C VAL A 109 -33.87 10.59 28.52
N SER A 110 -34.57 9.65 29.16
CA SER A 110 -34.76 9.66 30.62
C SER A 110 -33.45 9.48 31.40
N THR A 111 -32.50 8.72 30.86
CA THR A 111 -31.14 8.54 31.40
C THR A 111 -30.20 9.72 31.04
N PHE A 112 -30.44 10.35 29.89
CA PHE A 112 -29.70 11.50 29.37
C PHE A 112 -30.01 12.78 30.13
N HIS A 113 -31.16 12.90 30.81
CA HIS A 113 -31.40 14.03 31.70
C HIS A 113 -30.40 14.03 32.87
N THR A 114 -29.99 12.85 33.34
CA THR A 114 -28.96 12.66 34.38
C THR A 114 -27.54 12.85 33.82
N LEU A 115 -27.29 12.45 32.58
CA LEU A 115 -26.00 12.60 31.90
C LEU A 115 -25.74 14.01 31.33
N LEU A 116 -26.77 14.77 30.94
CA LEU A 116 -26.65 16.20 30.54
C LEU A 116 -26.15 17.08 31.69
N GLY A 117 -26.43 16.70 32.94
CA GLY A 117 -25.82 17.33 34.12
C GLY A 117 -24.31 17.09 34.26
N MET A 118 -23.76 16.06 33.60
CA MET A 118 -22.31 15.76 33.57
C MET A 118 -21.64 16.10 32.23
N ILE A 119 -22.40 16.16 31.12
CA ILE A 119 -21.87 16.42 29.76
C ILE A 119 -21.75 17.93 29.47
N SER A 120 -22.32 18.81 30.28
CA SER A 120 -22.07 20.26 30.20
C SER A 120 -20.62 20.68 30.49
N SER A 121 -19.72 19.75 30.85
CA SER A 121 -18.27 19.97 30.89
C SER A 121 -17.55 19.28 29.72
N GLY A 122 -17.57 19.93 28.54
CA GLY A 122 -16.44 19.98 27.60
C GLY A 122 -15.99 18.75 26.79
N VAL A 123 -16.42 17.52 27.08
CA VAL A 123 -15.82 16.32 26.43
C VAL A 123 -16.42 16.00 25.04
N VAL A 124 -17.71 16.30 24.80
CA VAL A 124 -18.37 15.95 23.52
C VAL A 124 -17.91 16.84 22.35
N VAL A 125 -17.45 18.06 22.64
CA VAL A 125 -16.84 18.94 21.62
C VAL A 125 -15.52 18.35 21.10
N ASN A 126 -14.78 17.60 21.92
CA ASN A 126 -13.54 16.93 21.49
C ASN A 126 -13.78 15.67 20.65
N TRP A 127 -14.93 15.01 20.78
CA TRP A 127 -15.22 13.79 20.00
C TRP A 127 -15.77 14.11 18.60
N LEU A 128 -16.56 15.17 18.46
CA LEU A 128 -16.98 15.71 17.15
C LEU A 128 -15.84 16.46 16.41
N GLY A 129 -14.70 16.70 17.08
CA GLY A 129 -13.50 17.33 16.52
C GLY A 129 -12.61 16.43 15.66
N PHE A 130 -12.95 15.14 15.50
CA PHE A 130 -12.30 14.20 14.56
C PHE A 130 -12.85 14.28 13.12
N SER A 131 -13.52 15.38 12.78
CA SER A 131 -13.70 15.80 11.39
C SER A 131 -12.37 16.36 10.85
N SER A 132 -12.09 16.10 9.58
CA SER A 132 -10.84 16.30 8.82
C SER A 132 -10.24 17.73 8.80
N LYS A 133 -10.68 18.64 9.66
CA LYS A 133 -10.20 20.02 9.77
C LYS A 133 -9.30 20.31 10.99
N SER A 134 -9.13 19.37 11.94
CA SER A 134 -8.25 19.60 13.10
C SER A 134 -6.75 19.43 12.80
N ALA A 135 -6.37 18.90 11.64
CA ALA A 135 -4.97 18.88 11.18
C ALA A 135 -4.48 20.25 10.65
N ALA A 136 -5.38 21.20 10.40
CA ALA A 136 -5.04 22.50 9.82
C ALA A 136 -4.40 23.48 10.81
N ASN A 137 -4.57 23.28 12.13
CA ASN A 137 -4.09 24.22 13.16
C ASN A 137 -2.89 23.70 13.99
N ALA A 138 -2.31 22.54 13.65
CA ALA A 138 -1.14 22.02 14.36
C ALA A 138 0.20 22.60 13.86
N LYS A 139 0.21 23.39 12.77
CA LYS A 139 1.44 23.95 12.18
C LYS A 139 1.82 25.36 12.66
N GLU A 140 1.07 25.96 13.59
CA GLU A 140 1.47 27.22 14.25
C GLU A 140 1.82 26.99 15.72
N LYS A 141 3.03 26.46 15.98
CA LYS A 141 3.85 26.73 17.17
C LYS A 141 5.16 25.95 17.08
N ALA A 142 6.08 26.45 16.28
CA ALA A 142 7.48 26.02 16.30
C ALA A 142 8.34 27.18 16.81
N GLN A 143 8.43 27.32 18.14
CA GLN A 143 9.56 28.00 18.76
C GLN A 143 9.78 27.45 20.18
N GLY A 144 11.05 27.13 20.46
CA GLY A 144 11.54 26.19 21.49
C GLY A 144 10.88 26.21 22.87
N ASP A 145 10.54 25.02 23.35
CA ASP A 145 10.75 24.58 24.74
C ASP A 145 10.53 23.06 24.85
N TRP A 146 10.88 22.46 25.98
CA TRP A 146 10.83 21.00 26.26
C TRP A 146 9.51 20.25 25.93
N THR A 147 8.42 20.98 25.68
CA THR A 147 7.10 20.47 25.28
C THR A 147 7.07 19.81 23.90
N ASN A 148 8.07 20.05 23.04
CA ASN A 148 8.17 19.45 21.70
C ASN A 148 8.52 17.96 21.66
N ARG A 149 8.93 17.35 22.79
CA ARG A 149 9.15 15.90 22.88
C ARG A 149 7.94 15.10 23.37
N ILE A 150 6.89 15.79 23.83
CA ILE A 150 5.67 15.13 24.29
C ILE A 150 4.96 14.39 23.15
N PRO A 151 4.84 14.94 21.91
CA PRO A 151 4.29 14.19 20.78
C PRO A 151 5.14 12.98 20.41
N ASP A 152 6.47 13.11 20.43
CA ASP A 152 7.39 12.03 20.08
C ASP A 152 7.38 10.89 21.11
N ILE A 153 7.36 11.23 22.40
CA ILE A 153 7.24 10.26 23.50
C ILE A 153 5.83 9.67 23.54
N ALA A 154 4.78 10.47 23.29
CA ALA A 154 3.41 9.98 23.21
C ALA A 154 3.23 9.00 22.04
N LEU A 155 3.83 9.25 20.88
CA LEU A 155 3.81 8.33 19.74
C LEU A 155 4.65 7.06 20.02
N LEU A 156 5.80 7.22 20.70
CA LEU A 156 6.66 6.11 21.13
C LEU A 156 5.95 5.20 22.16
N LEU A 157 5.16 5.78 23.06
CA LEU A 157 4.39 5.06 24.09
C LEU A 157 2.99 4.63 23.62
N ALA A 158 2.44 5.24 22.56
CA ALA A 158 1.11 4.92 22.05
C ALA A 158 1.03 3.46 21.60
N ALA A 159 2.02 2.97 20.86
CA ALA A 159 2.05 1.57 20.41
C ALA A 159 2.11 0.56 21.57
N PRO A 160 3.03 0.69 22.55
CA PRO A 160 3.04 -0.16 23.75
C PRO A 160 1.76 -0.09 24.60
N VAL A 161 1.24 1.12 24.84
CA VAL A 161 0.01 1.32 25.63
C VAL A 161 -1.20 0.73 24.92
N PHE A 162 -1.32 0.96 23.61
CA PHE A 162 -2.36 0.37 22.80
C PHE A 162 -2.27 -1.15 22.79
N ALA A 163 -1.07 -1.72 22.64
CA ALA A 163 -0.86 -3.17 22.72
C ALA A 163 -1.26 -3.72 24.10
N ALA A 164 -0.91 -3.05 25.20
CA ALA A 164 -1.30 -3.43 26.54
C ALA A 164 -2.83 -3.38 26.75
N LEU A 165 -3.48 -2.29 26.33
CA LEU A 165 -4.94 -2.15 26.38
C LEU A 165 -5.64 -3.23 25.55
N MET A 166 -5.12 -3.51 24.36
CA MET A 166 -5.62 -4.57 23.49
C MET A 166 -5.47 -5.95 24.14
N ILE A 167 -4.33 -6.25 24.77
CA ILE A 167 -4.14 -7.50 25.54
C ILE A 167 -5.15 -7.59 26.68
N ILE A 168 -5.38 -6.49 27.41
CA ILE A 168 -6.38 -6.44 28.49
C ILE A 168 -7.78 -6.73 27.95
N VAL A 169 -8.18 -6.06 26.85
CA VAL A 169 -9.48 -6.26 26.23
C VAL A 169 -9.62 -7.68 25.68
N LEU A 170 -8.61 -8.22 25.00
CA LEU A 170 -8.62 -9.59 24.50
C LEU A 170 -8.70 -10.60 25.64
N SER A 171 -7.94 -10.39 26.71
CA SER A 171 -7.96 -11.23 27.91
C SER A 171 -9.35 -11.22 28.57
N TRP A 172 -9.92 -10.03 28.78
CA TRP A 172 -11.26 -9.87 29.34
C TRP A 172 -12.34 -10.51 28.46
N THR A 173 -12.31 -10.24 27.15
CA THR A 173 -13.28 -10.79 26.19
C THR A 173 -13.17 -12.31 26.11
N THR A 174 -11.94 -12.84 26.11
CA THR A 174 -11.70 -14.29 26.12
C THR A 174 -12.25 -14.91 27.40
N GLY A 175 -11.98 -14.31 28.55
CA GLY A 175 -12.53 -14.74 29.84
C GLY A 175 -14.07 -14.79 29.83
N GLU A 176 -14.71 -13.75 29.29
CA GLU A 176 -16.17 -13.69 29.21
C GLU A 176 -16.75 -14.71 28.22
N LEU A 177 -16.11 -14.89 27.05
CA LEU A 177 -16.48 -15.93 26.09
C LEU A 177 -16.38 -17.33 26.69
N PHE A 178 -15.31 -17.62 27.45
CA PHE A 178 -15.16 -18.88 28.16
C PHE A 178 -16.21 -19.06 29.25
N ARG A 179 -16.52 -18.00 30.01
CA ARG A 179 -17.57 -18.01 31.02
C ARG A 179 -18.92 -18.39 30.40
N LEU A 180 -19.29 -17.73 29.31
CA LEU A 180 -20.51 -18.02 28.54
C LEU A 180 -20.49 -19.45 27.98
N ALA A 181 -19.43 -19.84 27.27
CA ALA A 181 -19.32 -21.18 26.70
C ALA A 181 -19.41 -22.28 27.78
N SER A 182 -18.82 -22.07 28.95
CA SER A 182 -18.87 -23.03 30.05
C SER A 182 -20.30 -23.22 30.59
N LEU A 183 -21.04 -22.11 30.74
CA LEU A 183 -22.43 -22.12 31.17
C LEU A 183 -23.31 -22.90 30.19
N TYR A 184 -23.14 -22.69 28.88
CA TYR A 184 -23.98 -23.33 27.87
C TYR A 184 -23.59 -24.79 27.57
N VAL A 185 -22.31 -25.13 27.57
CA VAL A 185 -21.86 -26.49 27.26
C VAL A 185 -21.99 -27.42 28.46
N PHE A 186 -21.78 -26.92 29.68
CA PHE A 186 -21.72 -27.75 30.89
C PHE A 186 -22.81 -27.42 31.91
N GLY A 187 -23.70 -26.47 31.63
CA GLY A 187 -24.81 -26.11 32.52
C GLY A 187 -24.39 -25.42 33.83
N ALA A 188 -23.14 -25.00 33.94
CA ALA A 188 -22.58 -24.33 35.11
C ALA A 188 -21.49 -23.35 34.69
N THR A 189 -21.37 -22.21 35.40
CA THR A 189 -20.15 -21.40 35.35
C THR A 189 -19.04 -22.19 36.02
N LEU A 190 -18.39 -23.05 35.26
CA LEU A 190 -17.24 -23.84 35.70
C LEU A 190 -15.99 -22.96 35.96
N ILE A 191 -16.08 -21.67 35.62
CA ILE A 191 -14.96 -20.77 35.48
C ILE A 191 -15.31 -19.43 36.15
N ASP A 192 -14.78 -19.23 37.36
CA ASP A 192 -14.74 -17.94 38.07
C ASP A 192 -13.51 -17.13 37.60
N SER A 193 -13.40 -15.84 37.92
CA SER A 193 -12.29 -14.96 37.48
C SER A 193 -10.87 -15.45 37.88
N ASN A 194 -10.79 -16.50 38.70
CA ASN A 194 -9.59 -17.22 39.11
C ASN A 194 -9.24 -18.39 38.16
N ILE A 195 -9.41 -18.22 36.84
CA ILE A 195 -9.12 -19.22 35.79
C ILE A 195 -7.72 -19.82 35.94
N LEU A 196 -6.72 -18.98 36.18
CA LEU A 196 -5.32 -19.40 36.29
C LEU A 196 -5.04 -20.21 37.56
N ASP A 197 -5.81 -19.98 38.63
CA ASP A 197 -5.60 -20.64 39.92
C ASP A 197 -6.37 -21.96 40.06
N THR A 198 -7.44 -22.14 39.28
CA THR A 198 -8.37 -23.28 39.40
C THR A 198 -8.35 -24.24 38.21
N THR A 199 -7.79 -23.83 37.07
CA THR A 199 -7.73 -24.68 35.87
C THR A 199 -6.46 -25.51 35.89
N ASP A 200 -6.60 -26.84 35.87
CA ASP A 200 -5.48 -27.76 35.73
C ASP A 200 -4.60 -27.41 34.52
N VAL A 201 -3.28 -27.35 34.73
CA VAL A 201 -2.30 -27.01 33.69
C VAL A 201 -2.44 -27.93 32.47
N GLY A 202 -2.79 -29.20 32.68
CA GLY A 202 -3.06 -30.15 31.60
C GLY A 202 -4.21 -29.72 30.69
N ARG A 203 -5.29 -29.16 31.24
CA ARG A 203 -6.41 -28.63 30.43
C ARG A 203 -6.02 -27.38 29.65
N ILE A 204 -5.22 -26.49 30.23
CA ILE A 204 -4.70 -25.30 29.54
C ILE A 204 -3.80 -25.73 28.36
N VAL A 205 -2.91 -26.69 28.59
CA VAL A 205 -2.04 -27.25 27.55
C VAL A 205 -2.87 -27.93 26.45
N LEU A 206 -3.89 -28.71 26.80
CA LEU A 206 -4.78 -29.35 25.82
C LEU A 206 -5.53 -28.33 24.97
N LEU A 207 -6.07 -27.27 25.60
CA LEU A 207 -6.73 -26.18 24.88
C LEU A 207 -5.74 -25.45 23.95
N ALA A 208 -4.53 -25.17 24.43
CA ALA A 208 -3.50 -24.53 23.62
C ALA A 208 -3.11 -25.40 22.41
N ILE A 209 -2.97 -26.72 22.59
CA ILE A 209 -2.74 -27.68 21.51
C ILE A 209 -3.92 -27.66 20.53
N PHE A 210 -5.15 -27.72 21.03
CA PHE A 210 -6.35 -27.67 20.19
C PHE A 210 -6.40 -26.39 19.34
N LEU A 211 -6.21 -25.22 19.96
CA LEU A 211 -6.18 -23.93 19.25
C LEU A 211 -5.02 -23.84 18.26
N ALA A 212 -3.85 -24.39 18.60
CA ALA A 212 -2.71 -24.46 17.68
C ALA A 212 -3.01 -25.37 16.47
N LEU A 213 -3.67 -26.51 16.68
CA LEU A 213 -4.08 -27.41 15.60
C LEU A 213 -5.13 -26.75 14.70
N VAL A 214 -6.15 -26.12 15.29
CA VAL A 214 -7.16 -25.35 14.56
C VAL A 214 -6.47 -24.25 13.72
N SER A 215 -5.56 -23.49 14.33
CA SER A 215 -4.80 -22.44 13.64
C SER A 215 -3.93 -23.01 12.51
N ALA A 216 -3.33 -24.18 12.69
CA ALA A 216 -2.56 -24.85 11.65
C ALA A 216 -3.44 -25.31 10.48
N VAL A 217 -4.64 -25.82 10.75
CA VAL A 217 -5.63 -26.16 9.71
C VAL A 217 -6.02 -24.89 8.95
N PHE A 218 -6.37 -23.80 9.63
CA PHE A 218 -6.68 -22.53 8.97
C PHE A 218 -5.51 -21.98 8.17
N ALA A 219 -4.27 -22.03 8.70
CA ALA A 219 -3.08 -21.58 8.00
C ALA A 219 -2.76 -22.40 6.73
N TRP A 220 -3.33 -23.60 6.60
CA TRP A 220 -3.25 -24.39 5.37
C TRP A 220 -4.22 -23.88 4.30
N PHE A 221 -5.46 -23.54 4.67
CA PHE A 221 -6.48 -23.10 3.72
C PHE A 221 -6.41 -21.60 3.40
N ILE A 222 -6.05 -20.77 4.38
CA ILE A 222 -5.97 -19.32 4.23
C ILE A 222 -4.65 -18.96 3.55
N ASN A 223 -4.76 -18.48 2.32
CA ASN A 223 -3.63 -17.94 1.60
C ASN A 223 -3.26 -16.54 2.14
N ILE A 224 -2.03 -16.40 2.63
CA ILE A 224 -1.53 -15.15 3.21
C ILE A 224 -1.65 -13.99 2.21
N ASN A 225 -1.37 -14.15 0.93
CA ASN A 225 -1.45 -13.03 0.00
C ASN A 225 -2.90 -12.62 -0.30
N ARG A 226 -3.76 -13.61 -0.48
CA ARG A 226 -5.16 -13.39 -0.84
C ARG A 226 -5.92 -12.66 0.27
N PHE A 227 -5.76 -13.07 1.52
CA PHE A 227 -6.48 -12.51 2.68
C PHE A 227 -5.80 -11.27 3.29
N SER A 228 -5.10 -10.47 2.48
CA SER A 228 -4.54 -9.18 2.87
C SER A 228 -5.28 -8.02 2.22
N LEU A 229 -4.98 -6.78 2.65
CA LEU A 229 -5.45 -5.57 1.97
C LEU A 229 -4.89 -5.42 0.55
N HIS A 230 -3.83 -6.16 0.18
CA HIS A 230 -3.24 -6.11 -1.15
C HIS A 230 -4.26 -6.48 -2.24
N ALA A 231 -5.03 -7.55 -2.06
CA ALA A 231 -5.97 -7.99 -3.10
C ALA A 231 -7.02 -6.91 -3.40
N LEU A 232 -7.54 -6.25 -2.37
CA LEU A 232 -8.45 -5.12 -2.49
C LEU A 232 -7.80 -3.92 -3.20
N TYR A 233 -6.57 -3.57 -2.81
CA TYR A 233 -5.81 -2.48 -3.43
C TYR A 233 -5.53 -2.76 -4.93
N ARG A 234 -5.01 -3.95 -5.22
CA ARG A 234 -4.73 -4.42 -6.58
C ARG A 234 -5.96 -4.37 -7.46
N ASN A 235 -7.08 -4.90 -6.99
CA ASN A 235 -8.33 -4.89 -7.74
C ASN A 235 -8.74 -3.45 -8.08
N ARG A 236 -8.68 -2.51 -7.12
CA ARG A 236 -9.01 -1.10 -7.37
C ARG A 236 -8.10 -0.44 -8.42
N ILE A 237 -6.79 -0.67 -8.38
CA ILE A 237 -5.84 -0.17 -9.39
C ILE A 237 -6.15 -0.76 -10.76
N VAL A 238 -6.35 -2.07 -10.84
CA VAL A 238 -6.69 -2.76 -12.10
C VAL A 238 -7.95 -2.13 -12.69
N ARG A 239 -8.99 -1.91 -11.89
CA ARG A 239 -10.23 -1.30 -12.37
C ARG A 239 -10.03 0.14 -12.85
N ALA A 240 -9.31 0.95 -12.08
CA ALA A 240 -9.12 2.37 -12.35
C ALA A 240 -8.27 2.63 -13.61
N TYR A 241 -7.25 1.81 -13.86
CA TYR A 241 -6.29 2.04 -14.96
C TYR A 241 -6.44 1.02 -16.09
N LEU A 242 -6.29 -0.27 -15.81
CA LEU A 242 -6.32 -1.31 -16.86
C LEU A 242 -7.74 -1.50 -17.41
N GLY A 243 -8.73 -1.55 -16.53
CA GLY A 243 -10.14 -1.64 -16.91
C GLY A 243 -10.63 -0.39 -17.64
N ALA A 244 -10.26 0.81 -17.19
CA ALA A 244 -10.58 2.05 -17.90
C ALA A 244 -9.96 2.11 -19.32
N SER A 245 -8.84 1.41 -19.53
CA SER A 245 -8.15 1.34 -20.83
C SER A 245 -8.61 0.17 -21.71
N ASN A 246 -9.49 -0.70 -21.20
CA ASN A 246 -9.98 -1.88 -21.90
C ASN A 246 -11.29 -1.55 -22.66
N ALA A 247 -11.20 -1.39 -23.98
CA ALA A 247 -12.37 -1.06 -24.81
C ALA A 247 -13.40 -2.19 -24.92
N ASP A 248 -12.97 -3.46 -24.78
CA ASP A 248 -13.82 -4.65 -24.93
C ASP A 248 -14.36 -5.17 -23.59
N ARG A 249 -14.28 -4.35 -22.55
CA ARG A 249 -14.58 -4.71 -21.16
C ARG A 249 -16.04 -5.11 -20.95
N LYS A 250 -16.24 -6.24 -20.28
CA LYS A 250 -17.52 -6.83 -19.87
C LYS A 250 -17.54 -7.04 -18.35
N PRO A 251 -17.70 -5.97 -17.57
CA PRO A 251 -17.62 -6.08 -16.13
C PRO A 251 -18.86 -6.77 -15.55
N ASN A 252 -18.66 -7.54 -14.48
CA ASN A 252 -19.75 -8.01 -13.64
C ASN A 252 -20.56 -6.82 -13.11
N VAL A 253 -21.89 -6.88 -13.23
CA VAL A 253 -22.78 -5.75 -12.87
C VAL A 253 -22.74 -5.42 -11.37
N PHE A 254 -22.54 -6.44 -10.54
CA PHE A 254 -22.50 -6.27 -9.09
C PHE A 254 -21.14 -5.78 -8.62
N THR A 255 -20.04 -6.41 -9.04
CA THR A 255 -18.69 -6.08 -8.53
C THR A 255 -18.01 -4.98 -9.33
N GLY A 256 -18.34 -4.85 -10.61
CA GLY A 256 -17.73 -3.92 -11.56
C GLY A 256 -16.36 -4.37 -12.06
N PHE A 257 -15.99 -5.65 -11.91
CA PHE A 257 -14.72 -6.23 -12.37
C PHE A 257 -14.89 -7.09 -13.62
N ASP A 258 -13.87 -7.11 -14.48
CA ASP A 258 -13.75 -8.01 -15.61
C ASP A 258 -12.45 -8.83 -15.46
N PRO A 259 -12.49 -10.17 -15.55
CA PRO A 259 -11.31 -11.04 -15.48
C PRO A 259 -10.18 -10.64 -16.44
N ASN A 260 -10.55 -10.10 -17.60
CA ASN A 260 -9.61 -9.74 -18.66
C ASN A 260 -8.90 -8.40 -18.41
N ASP A 261 -9.32 -7.63 -17.39
CA ASP A 261 -8.65 -6.38 -17.03
C ASP A 261 -7.22 -6.64 -16.52
N ASN A 262 -6.92 -7.82 -15.96
CA ASN A 262 -5.63 -8.12 -15.33
C ASN A 262 -4.77 -9.09 -16.16
N GLN A 263 -4.08 -8.57 -17.16
CA GLN A 263 -3.26 -9.37 -18.08
C GLN A 263 -1.98 -9.91 -17.41
N ALA A 264 -1.50 -11.05 -17.91
CA ALA A 264 -0.21 -11.62 -17.50
C ALA A 264 0.95 -10.68 -17.92
N MET A 265 1.99 -10.53 -17.08
CA MET A 265 3.15 -9.70 -17.44
C MET A 265 3.81 -10.17 -18.74
N CYS A 266 3.88 -11.49 -18.94
CA CYS A 266 4.51 -12.07 -20.13
C CYS A 266 3.71 -11.88 -21.43
N SER A 267 2.45 -11.43 -21.39
CA SER A 267 1.69 -11.13 -22.61
C SER A 267 1.89 -9.70 -23.10
N LEU A 268 2.57 -8.85 -22.32
CA LEU A 268 2.87 -7.48 -22.72
C LEU A 268 3.92 -7.45 -23.83
N GLY A 269 3.83 -6.44 -24.71
CA GLY A 269 4.86 -6.16 -25.70
C GLY A 269 6.21 -5.83 -25.06
N THR A 270 7.30 -6.14 -25.77
CA THR A 270 8.67 -5.87 -25.32
C THR A 270 9.20 -4.51 -25.78
N LYS A 271 8.40 -3.76 -26.55
CA LYS A 271 8.76 -2.44 -27.09
C LYS A 271 7.57 -1.47 -26.97
N PRO A 272 7.65 -0.45 -26.09
CA PRO A 272 8.67 -0.28 -25.05
C PRO A 272 8.64 -1.40 -24.01
N LEU A 273 9.78 -1.74 -23.41
CA LEU A 273 9.84 -2.79 -22.37
C LEU A 273 9.33 -2.22 -21.04
N HIS A 274 8.08 -2.54 -20.71
CA HIS A 274 7.52 -2.17 -19.42
C HIS A 274 8.27 -2.88 -18.28
N THR A 275 8.80 -2.09 -17.34
CA THR A 275 9.57 -2.58 -16.19
C THR A 275 8.95 -2.04 -14.91
N VAL A 276 8.49 -2.94 -14.06
CA VAL A 276 7.92 -2.61 -12.75
C VAL A 276 8.99 -2.78 -11.69
N ASN A 277 9.26 -1.72 -10.93
CA ASN A 277 10.22 -1.70 -9.83
C ASN A 277 9.57 -2.09 -8.50
N ILE A 278 10.20 -2.98 -7.75
CA ILE A 278 9.70 -3.57 -6.50
C ILE A 278 10.86 -3.67 -5.51
N ALA A 279 10.58 -3.59 -4.21
CA ALA A 279 11.58 -3.87 -3.18
C ALA A 279 11.51 -5.32 -2.69
N LEU A 280 12.65 -5.99 -2.67
CA LEU A 280 12.88 -7.26 -1.97
C LEU A 280 13.23 -6.96 -0.50
N ASN A 281 12.39 -7.39 0.44
CA ASN A 281 12.58 -7.11 1.87
C ASN A 281 13.58 -8.07 2.52
N LEU A 282 14.61 -7.48 3.14
CA LEU A 282 15.79 -8.15 3.70
C LEU A 282 16.07 -7.66 5.13
N VAL A 283 15.01 -7.44 5.90
CA VAL A 283 15.07 -6.97 7.30
C VAL A 283 15.88 -7.92 8.20
N GLY A 284 15.79 -9.24 7.95
CA GLY A 284 16.64 -10.24 8.55
C GLY A 284 17.75 -10.68 7.59
N GLY A 285 18.99 -10.76 8.05
CA GLY A 285 20.13 -11.18 7.23
C GLY A 285 21.47 -11.06 7.96
N LYS A 286 22.53 -11.66 7.40
CA LYS A 286 23.89 -11.62 7.98
C LYS A 286 24.74 -10.53 7.32
N GLU A 287 24.30 -10.01 6.18
CA GLU A 287 25.00 -9.06 5.33
C GLU A 287 24.96 -7.66 5.95
N LEU A 288 26.12 -7.18 6.41
CA LEU A 288 26.28 -5.87 7.06
C LEU A 288 25.79 -4.71 6.17
N ALA A 289 25.96 -4.81 4.84
CA ALA A 289 25.50 -3.82 3.87
C ALA A 289 23.97 -3.61 3.92
N TRP A 290 23.22 -4.61 4.38
CA TRP A 290 21.76 -4.63 4.36
C TRP A 290 21.14 -4.30 5.72
N GLN A 291 21.93 -4.19 6.79
CA GLN A 291 21.41 -3.86 8.13
C GLN A 291 20.78 -2.45 8.19
N GLN A 292 21.32 -1.50 7.42
CA GLN A 292 20.78 -0.15 7.34
C GLN A 292 19.72 0.00 6.23
N ARG A 293 19.90 -0.67 5.09
CA ARG A 293 19.00 -0.55 3.92
C ARG A 293 17.76 -1.43 4.00
N LYS A 294 17.90 -2.63 4.58
CA LYS A 294 16.86 -3.66 4.79
C LYS A 294 16.06 -4.06 3.55
N ALA A 295 16.50 -3.67 2.35
CA ALA A 295 15.84 -3.96 1.08
C ALA A 295 16.84 -3.92 -0.09
N GLU A 296 16.48 -4.61 -1.16
CA GLU A 296 17.18 -4.62 -2.46
C GLU A 296 16.19 -4.41 -3.60
N SER A 297 16.68 -3.97 -4.76
CA SER A 297 15.85 -3.86 -5.96
C SER A 297 15.38 -5.23 -6.44
N PHE A 298 14.15 -5.29 -6.97
CA PHE A 298 13.55 -6.43 -7.65
C PHE A 298 12.72 -5.89 -8.83
N THR A 299 12.85 -6.50 -10.01
CA THR A 299 12.10 -6.03 -11.18
C THR A 299 11.25 -7.12 -11.79
N VAL A 300 10.12 -6.69 -12.39
CA VAL A 300 9.23 -7.55 -13.18
C VAL A 300 9.03 -6.91 -14.54
N THR A 301 9.29 -7.67 -15.59
CA THR A 301 9.13 -7.26 -17.00
C THR A 301 8.35 -8.33 -17.77
N ALA A 302 8.04 -8.09 -19.04
CA ALA A 302 7.47 -9.14 -19.90
C ALA A 302 8.39 -10.36 -20.08
N LEU A 303 9.71 -10.15 -19.97
CA LEU A 303 10.71 -11.20 -20.20
C LEU A 303 11.07 -11.95 -18.91
N HIS A 304 11.40 -11.19 -17.86
CA HIS A 304 11.91 -11.75 -16.62
C HIS A 304 11.42 -11.03 -15.36
N ALA A 305 11.40 -11.78 -14.26
CA ALA A 305 11.17 -11.32 -12.90
C ALA A 305 12.31 -11.79 -11.99
N GLY A 306 12.83 -10.92 -11.13
CA GLY A 306 13.92 -11.28 -10.22
C GLY A 306 14.78 -10.09 -9.79
N ASN A 307 15.96 -10.40 -9.27
CA ASN A 307 16.99 -9.39 -9.01
C ASN A 307 18.40 -9.89 -9.29
N ARG A 308 19.38 -8.98 -9.23
CA ARG A 308 20.79 -9.26 -9.51
C ARG A 308 21.37 -10.40 -8.65
N TYR A 309 20.96 -10.51 -7.39
CA TYR A 309 21.56 -11.45 -6.43
C TYR A 309 20.88 -12.84 -6.42
N LEU A 310 19.56 -12.88 -6.55
CA LEU A 310 18.77 -14.14 -6.58
C LEU A 310 18.66 -14.71 -7.99
N GLY A 311 19.00 -13.91 -9.00
CA GLY A 311 18.83 -14.24 -10.41
C GLY A 311 17.45 -13.85 -10.94
N TYR A 312 17.31 -14.02 -12.25
CA TYR A 312 16.11 -13.69 -13.01
C TYR A 312 15.45 -14.95 -13.55
N ARG A 313 14.11 -15.02 -13.45
CA ARG A 313 13.27 -16.11 -13.97
C ARG A 313 12.35 -15.58 -15.06
N ARG A 314 11.97 -16.43 -16.01
CA ARG A 314 11.04 -16.05 -17.07
C ARG A 314 9.69 -15.67 -16.47
N SER A 315 9.13 -14.53 -16.89
CA SER A 315 7.84 -14.05 -16.36
C SER A 315 6.67 -14.97 -16.72
N SER A 316 6.82 -15.80 -17.77
CA SER A 316 5.86 -16.84 -18.15
C SER A 316 5.77 -18.02 -17.17
N GLU A 317 6.72 -18.13 -16.23
CA GLU A 317 6.82 -19.22 -15.26
C GLU A 317 6.79 -18.68 -13.82
N TYR A 318 7.35 -17.50 -13.58
CA TYR A 318 7.48 -16.93 -12.25
C TYR A 318 6.13 -16.64 -11.60
N GLY A 319 5.95 -17.08 -10.35
CA GLY A 319 4.76 -16.78 -9.56
C GLY A 319 3.44 -17.18 -10.23
N SER A 320 3.43 -18.30 -10.95
CA SER A 320 2.28 -18.79 -11.73
C SER A 320 1.79 -17.79 -12.77
N LYS A 321 2.73 -17.18 -13.52
CA LYS A 321 2.49 -16.09 -14.48
C LYS A 321 2.01 -14.83 -13.78
N ILE A 322 2.91 -14.18 -13.05
CA ILE A 322 2.62 -12.90 -12.40
C ILE A 322 1.94 -11.92 -13.37
N THR A 323 0.85 -11.31 -12.92
CA THR A 323 0.05 -10.37 -13.70
C THR A 323 0.52 -8.93 -13.53
N LEU A 324 0.20 -8.06 -14.50
CA LEU A 324 0.55 -6.65 -14.46
C LEU A 324 -0.06 -5.95 -13.25
N GLY A 325 -1.35 -6.19 -12.97
CA GLY A 325 -2.01 -5.65 -11.80
C GLY A 325 -1.32 -6.07 -10.50
N THR A 326 -0.92 -7.34 -10.39
CA THR A 326 -0.18 -7.82 -9.21
C THR A 326 1.17 -7.12 -9.08
N ALA A 327 1.97 -7.06 -10.15
CA ALA A 327 3.27 -6.40 -10.13
C ALA A 327 3.16 -4.92 -9.73
N VAL A 328 2.22 -4.18 -10.32
CA VAL A 328 1.98 -2.75 -10.03
C VAL A 328 1.49 -2.55 -8.60
N ALA A 329 0.59 -3.41 -8.10
CA ALA A 329 0.11 -3.30 -6.72
C ALA A 329 1.21 -3.61 -5.70
N ILE A 330 2.17 -4.50 -6.02
CA ILE A 330 3.34 -4.73 -5.15
C ILE A 330 4.24 -3.49 -5.19
N SER A 331 4.47 -2.95 -6.38
CA SER A 331 5.30 -1.76 -6.60
C SER A 331 4.82 -0.54 -5.82
N GLY A 332 3.51 -0.37 -5.63
CA GLY A 332 2.90 0.71 -4.83
C GLY A 332 2.42 0.28 -3.44
N ALA A 333 2.98 -0.78 -2.85
CA ALA A 333 2.58 -1.34 -1.56
C ALA A 333 3.11 -0.55 -0.35
N ALA A 334 2.91 0.77 -0.32
CA ALA A 334 3.52 1.70 0.64
C ALA A 334 3.20 1.39 2.11
N ALA A 335 2.04 0.79 2.41
CA ALA A 335 1.69 0.32 3.75
C ALA A 335 1.98 -1.19 3.89
N SER A 336 3.20 -1.52 4.33
CA SER A 336 3.63 -2.90 4.55
C SER A 336 4.28 -3.05 5.93
N PRO A 337 4.21 -4.20 6.62
CA PRO A 337 4.92 -4.38 7.88
C PRO A 337 6.44 -4.27 7.76
N ASN A 338 6.98 -4.62 6.59
CA ASN A 338 8.39 -4.50 6.25
C ASN A 338 8.53 -3.45 5.13
N MET A 339 8.98 -2.24 5.49
CA MET A 339 9.10 -1.06 4.63
C MET A 339 10.56 -0.67 4.39
N GLY A 340 11.45 -1.66 4.22
CA GLY A 340 12.89 -1.41 4.11
C GLY A 340 13.41 -0.57 5.29
N TYR A 341 14.02 0.57 4.98
CA TYR A 341 14.62 1.49 5.95
C TYR A 341 13.63 2.10 6.97
N HIS A 342 12.33 2.14 6.66
CA HIS A 342 11.28 2.63 7.57
C HIS A 342 10.79 1.59 8.58
N SER A 343 11.29 0.35 8.53
CA SER A 343 10.79 -0.74 9.38
C SER A 343 11.25 -0.60 10.84
N SER A 344 10.30 -0.57 11.77
CA SER A 344 10.56 -0.70 13.23
C SER A 344 9.80 -1.91 13.81
N PRO A 345 10.39 -2.67 14.77
CA PRO A 345 9.77 -3.91 15.26
C PRO A 345 8.35 -3.76 15.79
N ALA A 346 8.05 -2.65 16.49
CA ALA A 346 6.73 -2.39 17.05
C ALA A 346 5.69 -2.06 15.97
N ILE A 347 6.05 -1.23 14.98
CA ILE A 347 5.17 -0.89 13.86
C ILE A 347 4.94 -2.13 12.98
N THR A 348 5.99 -2.92 12.70
CA THR A 348 5.90 -4.18 11.96
C THR A 348 4.92 -5.15 12.62
N PHE A 349 5.00 -5.34 13.94
CA PHE A 349 4.08 -6.21 14.68
C PHE A 349 2.63 -5.70 14.60
N LEU A 350 2.40 -4.40 14.85
CA LEU A 350 1.05 -3.82 14.84
C LEU A 350 0.41 -3.87 13.44
N LEU A 351 1.14 -3.49 12.39
CA LEU A 351 0.65 -3.56 11.01
C LEU A 351 0.33 -5.00 10.60
N THR A 352 1.14 -5.97 11.02
CA THR A 352 0.87 -7.39 10.75
C THR A 352 -0.38 -7.86 11.49
N LEU A 353 -0.54 -7.47 12.76
CA LEU A 353 -1.67 -7.85 13.59
C LEU A 353 -3.00 -7.30 13.06
N PHE A 354 -3.02 -6.04 12.63
CA PHE A 354 -4.21 -5.42 11.99
C PHE A 354 -4.38 -5.79 10.53
N ASN A 355 -3.54 -6.68 9.99
CA ASN A 355 -3.56 -7.08 8.59
C ASN A 355 -3.41 -5.88 7.61
N ILE A 356 -2.78 -4.79 8.07
CA ILE A 356 -2.42 -3.63 7.25
C ILE A 356 -1.14 -3.98 6.50
N ARG A 357 -1.30 -4.86 5.51
CA ARG A 357 -0.19 -5.39 4.72
C ARG A 357 -0.52 -5.40 3.23
N LEU A 358 0.19 -4.55 2.50
CA LEU A 358 0.17 -4.52 1.05
C LEU A 358 1.34 -5.32 0.45
N GLY A 359 2.31 -5.76 1.26
CA GLY A 359 3.38 -6.63 0.83
C GLY A 359 2.89 -8.00 0.33
N TRP A 360 3.70 -8.67 -0.48
CA TRP A 360 3.32 -9.89 -1.17
C TRP A 360 4.44 -10.95 -1.10
N TRP A 361 4.07 -12.18 -0.77
CA TRP A 361 4.99 -13.30 -0.70
C TRP A 361 5.06 -14.06 -2.02
N LEU A 362 6.23 -14.16 -2.63
CA LEU A 362 6.42 -14.91 -3.87
C LEU A 362 7.52 -15.95 -3.75
N GLY A 363 7.47 -16.94 -4.63
CA GLY A 363 8.54 -17.92 -4.79
C GLY A 363 9.90 -17.24 -4.93
N ASN A 364 10.89 -17.71 -4.18
CA ASN A 364 12.24 -17.17 -4.29
C ASN A 364 12.85 -17.55 -5.65
N PRO A 365 13.31 -16.59 -6.49
CA PRO A 365 13.94 -16.87 -7.79
C PRO A 365 15.12 -17.85 -7.71
N ALA A 366 15.86 -17.86 -6.60
CA ALA A 366 17.01 -18.73 -6.39
C ALA A 366 16.64 -20.16 -5.94
N LYS A 367 15.36 -20.45 -5.67
CA LYS A 367 14.88 -21.73 -5.13
C LYS A 367 13.91 -22.42 -6.09
N SER A 368 13.62 -23.70 -5.85
CA SER A 368 12.67 -24.49 -6.67
C SER A 368 11.24 -23.95 -6.65
N ALA A 369 10.90 -23.15 -5.64
CA ALA A 369 9.57 -22.58 -5.44
C ALA A 369 9.27 -21.35 -6.30
N PHE A 370 10.17 -20.92 -7.21
CA PHE A 370 10.01 -19.69 -7.98
C PHE A 370 8.71 -19.63 -8.82
N MET A 371 8.11 -20.79 -9.15
CA MET A 371 6.84 -20.87 -9.86
C MET A 371 5.62 -20.66 -8.93
N ASP A 372 5.79 -20.76 -7.61
CA ASP A 372 4.71 -20.65 -6.64
C ASP A 372 4.30 -19.17 -6.45
N ALA A 373 3.02 -18.87 -6.69
CA ALA A 373 2.45 -17.52 -6.51
C ALA A 373 2.31 -17.08 -5.03
N SER A 374 2.40 -18.05 -4.11
CA SER A 374 2.24 -17.82 -2.68
C SER A 374 2.71 -19.04 -1.86
N PRO A 375 3.05 -18.86 -0.57
CA PRO A 375 3.26 -19.96 0.37
C PRO A 375 1.98 -20.79 0.57
N GLY A 376 2.10 -22.13 0.56
CA GLY A 376 0.99 -23.04 0.85
C GLY A 376 0.60 -23.13 2.34
N PHE A 377 1.44 -22.61 3.24
CA PHE A 377 1.19 -22.58 4.68
C PHE A 377 1.51 -21.18 5.22
N ALA A 378 0.50 -20.47 5.73
CA ALA A 378 0.59 -19.05 6.02
C ALA A 378 1.36 -18.70 7.31
N LEU A 379 1.40 -19.59 8.30
CA LEU A 379 1.90 -19.27 9.65
C LEU A 379 3.38 -18.87 9.64
N GLY A 380 4.23 -19.60 8.92
CA GLY A 380 5.66 -19.30 8.84
C GLY A 380 5.95 -17.90 8.26
N PRO A 381 5.43 -17.58 7.06
CA PRO A 381 5.49 -16.25 6.47
C PRO A 381 4.89 -15.15 7.37
N LEU A 382 3.73 -15.40 8.01
CA LEU A 382 3.07 -14.42 8.89
C LEU A 382 3.94 -14.08 10.11
N LEU A 383 4.52 -15.08 10.77
CA LEU A 383 5.44 -14.87 11.89
C LEU A 383 6.73 -14.18 11.41
N ALA A 384 7.24 -14.55 10.24
CA ALA A 384 8.40 -13.90 9.66
C ALA A 384 8.14 -12.42 9.37
N GLU A 385 6.95 -12.09 8.91
CA GLU A 385 6.51 -10.71 8.68
C GLU A 385 6.37 -9.96 10.00
N ALA A 386 5.66 -10.53 10.98
CA ALA A 386 5.39 -9.94 12.30
C ALA A 386 6.66 -9.60 13.10
N PHE A 387 7.70 -10.44 12.97
CA PHE A 387 8.95 -10.28 13.70
C PHE A 387 10.09 -9.71 12.84
N GLY A 388 9.81 -9.24 11.62
CA GLY A 388 10.84 -8.64 10.74
C GLY A 388 11.94 -9.63 10.31
N LEU A 389 11.61 -10.91 10.19
CA LEU A 389 12.55 -11.99 9.86
C LEU A 389 12.57 -12.33 8.35
N THR A 390 12.19 -11.39 7.49
CA THR A 390 12.20 -11.53 6.02
C THR A 390 13.64 -11.55 5.50
N ASN A 391 14.00 -12.57 4.71
CA ASN A 391 15.36 -12.74 4.19
C ASN A 391 15.36 -13.42 2.80
N SER A 392 16.53 -13.47 2.17
CA SER A 392 16.78 -14.05 0.84
C SER A 392 17.02 -15.57 0.83
N GLU A 393 17.22 -16.21 1.98
CA GLU A 393 17.60 -17.63 2.07
C GLU A 393 16.39 -18.58 2.05
N ARG A 394 15.21 -18.08 2.43
CA ARG A 394 13.97 -18.84 2.53
C ARG A 394 13.42 -19.27 1.16
N ARG A 395 12.52 -20.26 1.18
CA ARG A 395 11.81 -20.76 -0.01
C ARG A 395 10.96 -19.67 -0.69
N PHE A 396 10.44 -18.73 0.09
CA PHE A 396 9.64 -17.60 -0.35
C PHE A 396 10.29 -16.29 0.10
N VAL A 397 10.13 -15.25 -0.71
CA VAL A 397 10.60 -13.89 -0.44
C VAL A 397 9.41 -12.96 -0.25
N ASN A 398 9.60 -11.92 0.57
CA ASN A 398 8.61 -10.88 0.79
C ASN A 398 8.96 -9.66 -0.09
N LEU A 399 8.02 -9.22 -0.90
CA LEU A 399 8.15 -8.09 -1.81
C LEU A 399 7.21 -6.96 -1.41
N SER A 400 7.62 -5.71 -1.63
CA SER A 400 6.87 -4.52 -1.28
C SER A 400 7.19 -3.34 -2.19
N ASP A 401 6.73 -2.14 -1.80
CA ASP A 401 6.86 -0.91 -2.57
C ASP A 401 8.29 -0.66 -3.07
N GLY A 402 8.44 -0.30 -4.35
CA GLY A 402 9.75 0.02 -4.94
C GLY A 402 10.48 1.14 -4.18
N GLY A 403 9.73 2.11 -3.65
CA GLY A 403 10.22 3.21 -2.82
C GLY A 403 10.86 2.77 -1.50
N HIS A 404 10.60 1.56 -1.01
CA HIS A 404 11.33 1.02 0.15
C HIS A 404 12.81 0.75 -0.15
N PHE A 405 13.19 0.64 -1.44
CA PHE A 405 14.59 0.61 -1.88
C PHE A 405 15.00 1.90 -2.59
N GLU A 406 14.31 2.26 -3.68
CA GLU A 406 14.57 3.43 -4.53
C GLU A 406 13.30 3.79 -5.34
N ASN A 407 12.75 4.98 -5.11
CA ASN A 407 11.39 5.36 -5.52
C ASN A 407 11.24 5.73 -7.01
N LEU A 408 12.30 6.22 -7.66
CA LEU A 408 12.24 6.77 -9.02
C LEU A 408 12.42 5.71 -10.11
N GLY A 409 12.85 4.49 -9.75
CA GLY A 409 13.22 3.44 -10.71
C GLY A 409 14.50 3.75 -11.50
N LEU A 410 15.18 4.84 -11.17
CA LEU A 410 16.41 5.31 -11.82
C LEU A 410 17.53 4.28 -11.65
N TYR A 411 17.62 3.64 -10.48
CA TYR A 411 18.67 2.68 -10.17
C TYR A 411 18.73 1.54 -11.19
N GLU A 412 17.58 0.96 -11.52
CA GLU A 412 17.45 -0.16 -12.45
C GLU A 412 17.73 0.25 -13.91
N MET A 413 17.41 1.50 -14.29
CA MET A 413 17.72 2.01 -15.62
C MET A 413 19.23 2.23 -15.79
N VAL A 414 19.91 2.73 -14.76
CA VAL A 414 21.38 2.88 -14.76
C VAL A 414 22.09 1.53 -14.77
N LEU A 415 21.57 0.55 -14.03
CA LEU A 415 22.08 -0.83 -14.11
C LEU A 415 21.98 -1.43 -15.51
N ARG A 416 20.97 -1.04 -16.29
CA ARG A 416 20.77 -1.47 -17.69
C ARG A 416 21.57 -0.66 -18.71
N ARG A 417 22.39 0.31 -18.26
CA ARG A 417 23.16 1.23 -19.13
C ARG A 417 22.28 2.02 -20.09
N CYS A 418 21.12 2.47 -19.63
CA CYS A 418 20.30 3.40 -20.41
C CYS A 418 21.04 4.74 -20.54
N HIS A 419 21.35 5.15 -21.78
CA HIS A 419 22.06 6.40 -22.07
C HIS A 419 21.16 7.64 -22.07
N PHE A 420 19.86 7.47 -22.16
CA PHE A 420 18.91 8.57 -22.10
C PHE A 420 17.77 8.18 -21.16
N ILE A 421 17.70 8.86 -20.01
CA ILE A 421 16.74 8.56 -18.96
C ILE A 421 15.91 9.82 -18.68
N VAL A 422 14.60 9.68 -18.75
CA VAL A 422 13.66 10.71 -18.27
C VAL A 422 13.01 10.19 -17.00
N VAL A 423 13.20 10.90 -15.89
CA VAL A 423 12.54 10.64 -14.62
C VAL A 423 11.40 11.61 -14.47
N SER A 424 10.19 11.09 -14.27
CA SER A 424 9.01 11.87 -13.88
C SER A 424 8.75 11.63 -12.40
N ASP A 425 9.17 12.56 -11.55
CA ASP A 425 9.00 12.46 -10.10
C ASP A 425 7.69 13.12 -9.65
N ALA A 426 6.70 12.28 -9.32
CA ALA A 426 5.43 12.70 -8.75
C ALA A 426 5.40 12.58 -7.20
N GLY A 427 6.55 12.36 -6.56
CA GLY A 427 6.69 12.28 -5.11
C GLY A 427 6.39 13.62 -4.43
N ARG A 428 5.80 13.53 -3.23
CA ARG A 428 5.50 14.69 -2.39
C ARG A 428 6.80 15.31 -1.88
N ASP A 429 7.03 16.58 -2.23
CA ASP A 429 8.23 17.31 -1.83
C ASP A 429 7.94 18.82 -1.82
N GLU A 430 7.18 19.28 -0.82
CA GLU A 430 6.70 20.68 -0.71
C GLU A 430 7.84 21.69 -0.75
N ASP A 431 8.98 21.33 -0.15
CA ASP A 431 10.15 22.19 -0.01
C ASP A 431 11.19 22.01 -1.13
N CYS A 432 10.93 21.09 -2.09
CA CYS A 432 11.88 20.73 -3.15
C CYS A 432 13.26 20.35 -2.57
N ALA A 433 13.27 19.46 -1.57
CA ALA A 433 14.49 18.92 -0.98
C ALA A 433 15.14 17.82 -1.84
N PHE A 434 14.39 17.24 -2.79
CA PHE A 434 14.84 16.21 -3.74
C PHE A 434 15.41 14.97 -3.05
N GLU A 435 14.79 14.55 -1.93
CA GLU A 435 15.27 13.44 -1.11
C GLU A 435 15.36 12.12 -1.92
N ASP A 436 14.32 11.79 -2.70
CA ASP A 436 14.28 10.58 -3.53
C ASP A 436 15.40 10.57 -4.57
N LEU A 437 15.62 11.69 -5.27
CA LEU A 437 16.69 11.84 -6.25
C LEU A 437 18.07 11.74 -5.61
N GLY A 438 18.27 12.43 -4.48
CA GLY A 438 19.52 12.36 -3.72
C GLY A 438 19.82 10.95 -3.22
N ASN A 439 18.80 10.24 -2.74
CA ASN A 439 18.91 8.85 -2.31
C ASN A 439 19.25 7.91 -3.46
N ALA A 440 18.61 8.06 -4.63
CA ALA A 440 18.89 7.28 -5.83
C ALA A 440 20.33 7.46 -6.30
N ILE A 441 20.78 8.71 -6.48
CA ILE A 441 22.16 9.04 -6.91
C ILE A 441 23.18 8.49 -5.92
N ARG A 442 22.92 8.60 -4.60
CA ARG A 442 23.80 8.06 -3.57
C ARG A 442 23.91 6.54 -3.65
N LYS A 443 22.79 5.82 -3.78
CA LYS A 443 22.78 4.35 -3.90
C LYS A 443 23.49 3.88 -5.16
N ILE A 444 23.20 4.49 -6.32
CA ILE A 444 23.84 4.17 -7.60
C ILE A 444 25.37 4.29 -7.47
N ARG A 445 25.85 5.43 -6.95
CA ARG A 445 27.29 5.67 -6.77
C ARG A 445 27.93 4.68 -5.79
N ILE A 446 27.29 4.36 -4.67
CA ILE A 446 27.86 3.41 -3.69
C ILE A 446 27.93 2.00 -4.26
N ASP A 447 26.90 1.56 -4.98
CA ASP A 447 26.76 0.15 -5.38
C ASP A 447 27.43 -0.16 -6.72
N THR A 448 27.48 0.84 -7.61
CA THR A 448 27.97 0.66 -8.99
C THR A 448 29.19 1.49 -9.31
N GLY A 449 29.53 2.48 -8.48
CA GLY A 449 30.60 3.44 -8.75
C GLY A 449 30.25 4.53 -9.77
N ILE A 450 29.09 4.46 -10.43
CA ILE A 450 28.71 5.40 -11.50
C ILE A 450 28.27 6.74 -10.89
N PRO A 451 28.96 7.86 -11.17
CA PRO A 451 28.54 9.17 -10.73
C PRO A 451 27.42 9.73 -11.61
N ILE A 452 26.50 10.48 -10.97
CA ILE A 452 25.49 11.29 -11.64
C ILE A 452 25.64 12.72 -11.13
N THR A 453 25.83 13.67 -12.03
CA THR A 453 25.98 15.09 -11.72
C THR A 453 24.81 15.88 -12.29
N ILE A 454 24.31 16.86 -11.53
CA ILE A 454 23.27 17.81 -11.98
C ILE A 454 23.83 19.21 -11.74
N ASP A 455 24.08 19.94 -12.82
CA ASP A 455 24.80 21.21 -12.76
C ASP A 455 23.93 22.34 -12.18
N LYS A 456 22.63 22.36 -12.53
CA LYS A 456 21.67 23.38 -12.10
C LYS A 456 20.36 22.74 -11.66
N MET A 457 19.94 23.04 -10.43
CA MET A 457 18.63 22.66 -9.89
C MET A 457 17.76 23.92 -9.76
N LEU A 458 16.99 24.21 -10.81
CA LEU A 458 16.10 25.39 -10.89
C LEU A 458 14.61 25.03 -10.74
N ILE A 459 14.32 23.83 -10.27
CA ILE A 459 12.99 23.44 -9.80
C ILE A 459 12.88 24.02 -8.38
N LEU A 460 11.94 24.95 -8.17
CA LEU A 460 11.86 25.73 -6.93
C LEU A 460 10.53 25.48 -6.21
N PRO A 461 10.53 25.50 -4.86
CA PRO A 461 9.30 25.35 -4.10
C PRO A 461 8.38 26.55 -4.31
N ARG A 462 7.09 26.37 -4.03
CA ARG A 462 6.09 27.43 -4.13
C ARG A 462 6.40 28.60 -3.18
N LYS A 463 6.85 28.29 -1.95
CA LYS A 463 7.32 29.29 -0.97
C LYS A 463 8.79 29.59 -1.24
N ARG A 464 9.04 30.61 -2.05
CA ARG A 464 10.40 31.01 -2.45
C ARG A 464 11.06 31.88 -1.37
N SER A 465 12.28 31.51 -0.99
CA SER A 465 13.18 32.36 -0.21
C SER A 465 13.59 33.61 -1.02
N GLU A 466 14.15 34.61 -0.35
CA GLU A 466 14.54 35.88 -0.99
C GLU A 466 15.57 35.67 -2.11
N ASP A 467 16.54 34.77 -1.91
CA ASP A 467 17.50 34.34 -2.93
C ASP A 467 16.83 33.60 -4.11
N GLN A 468 15.84 32.75 -3.83
CA GLN A 468 15.14 31.99 -4.86
C GLN A 468 14.24 32.85 -5.74
N ARG A 469 13.73 33.98 -5.25
CA ARG A 469 12.87 34.89 -6.03
C ARG A 469 13.59 35.54 -7.21
N GLN A 470 14.92 35.62 -7.16
CA GLN A 470 15.74 36.18 -8.22
C GLN A 470 16.05 35.16 -9.32
N LYS A 471 15.72 33.88 -9.11
CA LYS A 471 16.00 32.78 -10.05
C LYS A 471 14.78 32.53 -10.93
N THR A 472 15.02 32.19 -12.20
CA THR A 472 13.96 31.77 -13.11
C THR A 472 13.66 30.28 -12.86
N PRO A 473 12.45 29.93 -12.39
CA PRO A 473 12.12 28.54 -12.10
C PRO A 473 11.92 27.73 -13.39
N LYS A 474 12.15 26.42 -13.30
CA LYS A 474 11.97 25.46 -14.39
C LYS A 474 11.20 24.24 -13.89
N TYR A 475 10.58 23.51 -14.81
CA TYR A 475 9.91 22.24 -14.52
C TYR A 475 10.85 21.02 -14.56
N CYS A 476 12.07 21.19 -15.06
CA CYS A 476 13.03 20.10 -15.19
C CYS A 476 14.47 20.52 -14.85
N ALA A 477 15.27 19.53 -14.47
CA ALA A 477 16.71 19.60 -14.30
C ALA A 477 17.41 18.58 -15.20
N ILE A 478 18.65 18.87 -15.58
CA ILE A 478 19.45 18.02 -16.46
C ILE A 478 20.66 17.53 -15.70
N GLY A 479 20.92 16.22 -15.80
CA GLY A 479 22.11 15.59 -15.27
C GLY A 479 22.86 14.76 -16.30
N ARG A 480 24.11 14.44 -15.97
CA ARG A 480 24.99 13.55 -16.73
C ARG A 480 25.25 12.29 -15.93
N ILE A 481 25.15 11.13 -16.57
CA ILE A 481 25.41 9.82 -16.00
C ILE A 481 26.77 9.36 -16.55
N GLN A 482 27.77 9.25 -15.70
CA GLN A 482 29.15 9.07 -16.14
C GLN A 482 29.54 7.58 -16.17
N TYR A 483 28.94 6.81 -17.10
CA TYR A 483 29.24 5.39 -17.26
C TYR A 483 30.72 5.14 -17.61
N SER A 484 31.36 6.10 -18.29
CA SER A 484 32.76 6.01 -18.71
C SER A 484 33.77 5.93 -17.57
N GLU A 485 33.40 6.34 -16.35
CA GLU A 485 34.25 6.20 -15.16
C GLU A 485 34.44 4.73 -14.73
N ILE A 486 33.51 3.86 -15.11
CA ILE A 486 33.55 2.43 -14.76
C ILE A 486 33.82 1.57 -15.99
N ASP A 487 33.14 1.84 -17.10
CA ASP A 487 33.19 1.00 -18.30
C ASP A 487 34.20 1.50 -19.35
N GLY A 488 34.77 2.70 -19.16
CA GLY A 488 35.56 3.40 -20.18
C GLY A 488 37.00 3.74 -19.78
N ALA A 489 37.52 3.17 -18.69
CA ALA A 489 38.84 3.52 -18.14
C ALA A 489 39.99 3.42 -19.16
N ASP A 490 39.93 2.42 -20.06
CA ASP A 490 40.96 2.16 -21.06
C ASP A 490 40.66 2.80 -22.44
N LEU A 491 39.54 3.54 -22.56
CA LEU A 491 39.10 4.09 -23.84
C LEU A 491 39.60 5.53 -24.06
N PRO A 492 39.86 5.93 -25.32
CA PRO A 492 40.14 7.33 -25.67
C PRO A 492 38.99 8.26 -25.25
N GLU A 493 39.30 9.51 -24.90
CA GLU A 493 38.34 10.50 -24.35
C GLU A 493 37.07 10.65 -25.20
N LYS A 494 37.19 10.60 -26.52
CA LYS A 494 36.03 10.70 -27.43
C LYS A 494 35.05 9.54 -27.25
N GLN A 495 35.56 8.31 -27.15
CA GLN A 495 34.73 7.11 -26.94
C GLN A 495 34.19 7.05 -25.50
N ARG A 496 34.93 7.61 -24.53
CA ARG A 496 34.44 7.77 -23.16
C ARG A 496 33.20 8.66 -23.11
N LYS A 497 33.21 9.80 -23.80
CA LYS A 497 32.03 10.70 -23.86
C LYS A 497 30.81 10.05 -24.54
N GLU A 498 31.03 9.15 -25.49
CA GLU A 498 29.95 8.38 -26.14
C GLU A 498 29.34 7.32 -25.22
N LEU A 499 30.07 6.88 -24.18
CA LEU A 499 29.54 5.96 -23.17
C LEU A 499 28.66 6.64 -22.13
N ASP A 500 28.82 7.93 -21.88
CA ASP A 500 28.05 8.62 -20.85
C ASP A 500 26.57 8.76 -21.26
N GLY A 501 25.71 9.00 -20.26
CA GLY A 501 24.28 9.16 -20.42
C GLY A 501 23.77 10.53 -19.98
N ILE A 502 22.53 10.82 -20.36
CA ILE A 502 21.80 12.04 -20.00
C ILE A 502 20.62 11.63 -19.11
N LEU A 503 20.44 12.38 -18.02
CA LEU A 503 19.29 12.31 -17.14
C LEU A 503 18.47 13.59 -17.28
N ILE A 504 17.19 13.47 -17.59
CA ILE A 504 16.22 14.57 -17.50
C ILE A 504 15.32 14.26 -16.30
N TYR A 505 15.38 15.10 -15.29
CA TYR A 505 14.57 14.98 -14.09
C TYR A 505 13.44 16.02 -14.15
N VAL A 506 12.20 15.55 -14.20
CA VAL A 506 10.99 16.36 -14.29
C VAL A 506 10.23 16.26 -12.98
N LYS A 507 9.78 17.39 -12.43
CA LYS A 507 8.99 17.43 -11.21
C LYS A 507 7.85 18.44 -11.35
N PRO A 508 6.60 18.08 -11.01
CA PRO A 508 5.49 19.03 -10.96
C PRO A 508 5.87 20.21 -10.06
N SER A 509 5.78 21.43 -10.60
CA SER A 509 6.11 22.68 -9.91
C SER A 509 5.22 23.79 -10.43
N LEU A 510 5.18 24.94 -9.75
CA LEU A 510 4.49 26.13 -10.23
C LEU A 510 5.52 27.22 -10.57
N VAL A 511 5.73 27.44 -11.86
CA VAL A 511 6.61 28.47 -12.44
C VAL A 511 5.89 29.81 -12.54
N GLY A 512 4.58 29.81 -12.82
CA GLY A 512 3.73 31.00 -12.94
C GLY A 512 3.16 31.27 -14.34
N ASP A 513 3.39 30.36 -15.30
CA ASP A 513 2.87 30.40 -16.67
C ASP A 513 1.77 29.36 -16.93
N GLU A 514 1.23 28.77 -15.87
CA GLU A 514 0.23 27.70 -15.97
C GLU A 514 -1.13 28.25 -16.44
N PRO A 515 -1.93 27.41 -17.13
CA PRO A 515 -3.33 27.67 -17.42
C PRO A 515 -4.16 28.14 -16.21
N ILE A 516 -5.21 28.94 -16.49
CA ILE A 516 -6.01 29.63 -15.46
C ILE A 516 -6.75 28.68 -14.51
N ASP A 517 -7.13 27.50 -14.98
CA ASP A 517 -7.75 26.43 -14.21
C ASP A 517 -6.78 25.85 -13.17
N ILE A 518 -5.53 25.58 -13.58
CA ILE A 518 -4.45 25.16 -12.67
C ILE A 518 -4.14 26.26 -11.66
N TYR A 519 -4.07 27.52 -12.11
CA TYR A 519 -3.87 28.66 -11.22
C TYR A 519 -4.99 28.77 -10.16
N ASN A 520 -6.25 28.61 -10.57
CA ASN A 520 -7.40 28.65 -9.66
C ASN A 520 -7.34 27.51 -8.62
N TYR A 521 -7.04 26.29 -9.08
CA TYR A 521 -6.89 25.14 -8.18
C TYR A 521 -5.73 25.34 -7.21
N ALA A 522 -4.58 25.83 -7.68
CA ALA A 522 -3.43 26.13 -6.84
C ALA A 522 -3.74 27.25 -5.83
N ALA A 523 -4.52 28.26 -6.20
CA ALA A 523 -4.90 29.36 -5.31
C ALA A 523 -5.81 28.88 -4.15
N THR A 524 -6.65 27.88 -4.41
CA THR A 524 -7.56 27.29 -3.39
C THR A 524 -6.89 26.18 -2.59
N ASN A 525 -5.86 25.51 -3.13
CA ASN A 525 -5.15 24.40 -2.50
C ASN A 525 -3.65 24.73 -2.32
N GLN A 526 -3.27 25.15 -1.11
CA GLN A 526 -1.91 25.63 -0.84
C GLN A 526 -0.82 24.55 -1.00
N MET A 527 -1.19 23.28 -0.79
CA MET A 527 -0.29 22.14 -0.87
C MET A 527 -0.05 21.68 -2.32
N PHE A 528 -0.89 22.06 -3.28
CA PHE A 528 -0.71 21.70 -4.69
C PHE A 528 0.59 22.32 -5.26
N PRO A 529 1.40 21.57 -6.02
CA PRO A 529 1.21 20.20 -6.53
C PRO A 529 1.84 19.08 -5.67
N HIS A 530 2.12 19.33 -4.38
CA HIS A 530 2.68 18.37 -3.43
C HIS A 530 1.69 18.03 -2.30
N GLU A 531 0.43 17.78 -2.66
CA GLU A 531 -0.59 17.31 -1.71
C GLU A 531 -0.19 15.96 -1.10
N SER A 532 -0.74 15.65 0.08
CA SER A 532 -0.32 14.46 0.83
C SER A 532 -0.76 13.18 0.13
N THR A 533 0.18 12.25 -0.05
CA THR A 533 -0.09 10.89 -0.55
C THR A 533 -0.90 10.02 0.42
N GLY A 534 -1.16 10.51 1.64
CA GLY A 534 -2.09 9.88 2.59
C GLY A 534 -3.55 10.00 2.14
N ASP A 535 -3.87 10.98 1.30
CA ASP A 535 -5.16 11.05 0.63
C ASP A 535 -5.05 10.41 -0.76
N GLN A 536 -5.81 9.34 -0.97
CA GLN A 536 -5.85 8.60 -2.23
C GLN A 536 -7.17 8.80 -2.98
N TRP A 537 -8.09 9.62 -2.46
CA TRP A 537 -9.43 9.83 -3.02
C TRP A 537 -9.55 11.19 -3.68
N PHE A 538 -8.90 11.32 -4.84
CA PHE A 538 -8.89 12.58 -5.56
C PHE A 538 -10.30 12.98 -6.02
N SER A 539 -10.63 14.25 -5.82
CA SER A 539 -11.77 14.87 -6.51
C SER A 539 -11.51 14.98 -8.01
N GLU A 540 -12.56 15.14 -8.81
CA GLU A 540 -12.44 15.35 -10.25
C GLU A 540 -11.54 16.55 -10.57
N SER A 541 -11.75 17.68 -9.89
CA SER A 541 -10.93 18.89 -10.04
C SER A 541 -9.46 18.66 -9.69
N GLN A 542 -9.17 17.86 -8.67
CA GLN A 542 -7.80 17.56 -8.26
C GLN A 542 -7.10 16.70 -9.30
N PHE A 543 -7.74 15.61 -9.71
CA PHE A 543 -7.20 14.70 -10.72
C PHE A 543 -6.93 15.44 -12.04
N GLU A 544 -7.89 16.23 -12.51
CA GLU A 544 -7.76 16.99 -13.75
C GLU A 544 -6.67 18.07 -13.66
N SER A 545 -6.54 18.77 -12.53
CA SER A 545 -5.48 19.75 -12.32
C SER A 545 -4.08 19.13 -12.36
N TYR A 546 -3.90 17.93 -11.77
CA TYR A 546 -2.65 17.17 -11.88
C TYR A 546 -2.38 16.71 -13.32
N ARG A 547 -3.39 16.20 -14.02
CA ARG A 547 -3.28 15.78 -15.42
C ARG A 547 -2.87 16.94 -16.32
N MET A 548 -3.53 18.09 -16.17
CA MET A 548 -3.26 19.30 -16.96
C MET A 548 -1.91 19.92 -16.61
N LEU A 549 -1.49 19.91 -15.34
CA LEU A 549 -0.14 20.36 -14.95
C LEU A 549 0.95 19.49 -15.56
N GLY A 550 0.75 18.17 -15.59
CA GLY A 550 1.66 17.24 -16.26
C GLY A 550 1.76 17.52 -17.76
N LEU A 551 0.61 17.73 -18.43
CA LEU A 551 0.58 18.10 -19.85
C LEU A 551 1.31 19.43 -20.10
N HIS A 552 0.98 20.48 -19.35
CA HIS A 552 1.61 21.81 -19.43
C HIS A 552 3.12 21.72 -19.24
N THR A 553 3.57 20.95 -18.25
CA THR A 553 5.01 20.74 -17.98
C THR A 553 5.74 20.18 -19.21
N ILE A 554 5.19 19.15 -19.84
CA ILE A 554 5.81 18.55 -21.03
C ILE A 554 5.72 19.49 -22.24
N GLU A 555 4.61 20.22 -22.39
CA GLU A 555 4.46 21.22 -23.45
C GLU A 555 5.43 22.39 -23.30
N TRP A 556 5.66 22.84 -22.07
CA TRP A 556 6.67 23.85 -21.77
C TRP A 556 8.06 23.38 -22.19
N ILE A 557 8.45 22.15 -21.83
CA ILE A 557 9.73 21.56 -22.26
C ILE A 557 9.82 21.49 -23.80
N TYR A 558 8.69 21.20 -24.46
CA TYR A 558 8.59 21.15 -25.92
C TYR A 558 8.69 22.53 -26.60
N GLN A 559 8.17 23.59 -25.98
CA GLN A 559 8.02 24.94 -26.55
C GLN A 559 9.21 25.88 -26.32
N GLN A 560 10.19 25.55 -25.47
CA GLN A 560 11.34 26.41 -25.15
C GLN A 560 12.33 26.68 -26.33
N GLN A 561 11.93 26.50 -27.59
CA GLN A 561 12.62 27.01 -28.78
C GLN A 561 11.96 28.32 -29.26
N GLY A 562 12.75 29.32 -29.63
CA GLY A 562 12.25 30.58 -30.19
C GLY A 562 11.43 30.38 -31.47
N GLU A 563 10.40 31.23 -31.61
CA GLU A 563 9.46 31.44 -32.74
C GLU A 563 8.98 30.17 -33.46
N MET A 564 7.74 29.76 -33.17
CA MET A 564 7.05 28.68 -33.88
C MET A 564 6.72 29.08 -35.33
N PRO A 565 6.83 28.18 -36.32
CA PRO A 565 5.93 28.19 -37.46
C PRO A 565 4.53 27.82 -36.96
N GLU A 566 3.53 28.66 -37.26
CA GLU A 566 2.13 28.39 -36.96
C GLU A 566 1.67 27.02 -37.49
N GLU A 567 0.79 26.37 -36.70
CA GLU A 567 -0.03 25.20 -37.05
C GLU A 567 0.66 23.81 -37.15
N VAL A 568 0.78 23.12 -36.01
CA VAL A 568 0.70 21.65 -35.98
C VAL A 568 -0.37 21.25 -34.95
N PRO A 569 -1.38 20.42 -35.32
CA PRO A 569 -2.48 20.08 -34.42
C PRO A 569 -2.00 19.41 -33.13
N LEU A 570 -2.57 19.83 -32.00
CA LEU A 570 -2.24 19.41 -30.63
C LEU A 570 -2.47 17.92 -30.31
N VAL A 571 -3.13 17.17 -31.20
CA VAL A 571 -3.44 15.76 -30.99
C VAL A 571 -3.23 15.01 -32.31
N GLY A 572 -2.11 14.27 -32.43
CA GLY A 572 -1.89 13.35 -33.55
C GLY A 572 -0.44 13.14 -34.00
N SER A 573 0.48 14.06 -33.72
CA SER A 573 1.85 14.04 -34.29
C SER A 573 3.01 14.01 -33.28
N ARG A 574 2.74 13.85 -31.98
CA ARG A 574 3.80 13.75 -30.95
C ARG A 574 4.36 12.33 -30.90
N ASP A 575 5.19 11.95 -31.87
CA ASP A 575 5.95 10.71 -31.76
C ASP A 575 7.04 10.84 -30.68
N LEU A 576 7.29 9.75 -29.95
CA LEU A 576 8.27 9.70 -28.86
C LEU A 576 9.68 10.04 -29.36
N GLY A 577 10.03 9.69 -30.59
CA GLY A 577 11.31 10.01 -31.20
C GLY A 577 11.53 11.52 -31.34
N THR A 578 10.53 12.25 -31.86
CA THR A 578 10.55 13.71 -31.97
C THR A 578 10.65 14.37 -30.60
N PHE A 579 9.93 13.86 -29.59
CA PHE A 579 10.10 14.34 -28.21
C PHE A 579 11.54 14.13 -27.72
N LEU A 580 12.09 12.92 -27.88
CA LEU A 580 13.45 12.59 -27.46
C LEU A 580 14.48 13.49 -28.16
N THR A 581 14.40 13.66 -29.49
CA THR A 581 15.29 14.55 -30.25
C THR A 581 15.23 16.00 -29.76
N ARG A 582 14.02 16.51 -29.49
CA ARG A 582 13.82 17.88 -28.97
C ARG A 582 14.35 18.02 -27.55
N ALA A 583 14.11 17.02 -26.70
CA ALA A 583 14.63 16.99 -25.34
C ALA A 583 16.18 16.96 -25.34
N THR A 584 16.81 16.18 -26.22
CA THR A 584 18.28 16.20 -26.42
C THR A 584 18.75 17.58 -26.88
N THR A 585 18.03 18.24 -27.78
CA THR A 585 18.39 19.59 -28.27
C THR A 585 18.29 20.64 -27.16
N TYR A 586 17.24 20.58 -26.32
CA TYR A 586 17.11 21.42 -25.12
C TYR A 586 18.28 21.17 -24.15
N VAL A 587 18.63 19.89 -23.93
CA VAL A 587 19.79 19.51 -23.12
C VAL A 587 21.10 20.09 -23.68
N ASP A 588 21.32 20.00 -24.98
CA ASP A 588 22.52 20.54 -25.62
C ASP A 588 22.63 22.06 -25.48
N ARG A 589 21.50 22.79 -25.54
CA ARG A 589 21.50 24.24 -25.32
C ARG A 589 21.84 24.58 -23.86
N GLU A 590 21.12 23.99 -22.92
CA GLU A 590 21.28 24.25 -21.49
C GLU A 590 22.69 23.88 -20.98
N THR A 591 23.29 22.84 -21.58
CA THR A 591 24.67 22.44 -21.26
C THR A 591 25.72 23.32 -21.92
N LYS A 592 25.48 23.89 -23.11
CA LYS A 592 26.36 24.88 -23.74
C LYS A 592 26.35 26.23 -23.00
N ASP A 593 25.18 26.71 -22.59
CA ASP A 593 25.04 27.93 -21.78
C ASP A 593 25.73 27.78 -20.40
N ALA A 594 25.92 26.54 -19.92
CA ALA A 594 26.69 26.26 -18.71
C ALA A 594 28.22 26.25 -18.94
N ALA A 595 28.68 25.95 -20.16
CA ALA A 595 30.11 25.95 -20.51
C ALA A 595 30.69 27.36 -20.71
N GLU A 596 29.86 28.37 -20.95
CA GLU A 596 30.29 29.77 -21.13
C GLU A 596 30.53 30.54 -19.81
N TYR A 597 30.24 29.95 -18.65
CA TYR A 597 30.61 30.52 -17.35
C TYR A 597 31.79 29.74 -16.74
N PRO A 598 33.02 30.29 -16.69
CA PRO A 598 34.12 29.63 -16.03
C PRO A 598 33.81 29.47 -14.54
N VAL A 599 33.80 28.23 -14.08
CA VAL A 599 33.85 27.88 -12.66
C VAL A 599 35.05 28.63 -12.07
N SER A 600 34.79 29.60 -11.19
CA SER A 600 35.87 30.30 -10.50
C SER A 600 36.60 29.28 -9.61
N THR A 601 37.72 28.76 -10.09
CA THR A 601 38.70 28.06 -9.27
C THR A 601 39.34 29.07 -8.32
N ASN A 602 38.68 29.32 -7.20
CA ASN A 602 39.27 29.95 -6.03
C ASN A 602 38.96 29.08 -4.81
N VAL A 603 39.55 27.89 -4.79
CA VAL A 603 39.87 27.22 -3.54
C VAL A 603 41.36 27.46 -3.32
N LYS A 604 41.69 28.47 -2.50
CA LYS A 604 43.01 28.54 -1.88
C LYS A 604 43.05 27.47 -0.79
N THR A 605 44.12 26.69 -0.84
CA THR A 605 44.63 25.71 0.13
C THR A 605 44.22 25.92 1.58
#